data_AF-A0A942L7B9-F1
#
_entry.id   AF-A0A942L7B9-F1
#
_cell.length_a   1.000
_cell.length_b   1.000
_cell.length_c   1.000
_cell.angle_alpha   90.00
_cell.angle_beta   90.00
_cell.angle_gamma   90.00
#
_symmetry.space_group_name_H-M   'P 1'
#
loop_
_entity.id
_entity.type
_entity.pdbx_description
1 polymer ?
#
loop_
_entity_poly.entity_id
_entity_poly.type
_entity_poly.pdbx_seq_one_letter_code
_entity_poly.pdbx_strand_id
1 'polypeptide(L)' 'MRVTDEVRKQILAIRASGVTNMFDVPRVQYEAYVHGFHELLGYLNSNKAEYSRFIMTGEYTKQE' A
#
# COMPACT_ATOMS: atom_id res chain seq x y z
N MET A 1 10.29 -6.87 2.01
CA MET A 1 10.00 -6.57 0.59
C MET A 1 9.81 -5.07 0.53
N ARG A 2 10.62 -4.34 -0.23
CA ARG A 2 10.52 -2.86 -0.28
C ARG A 2 9.31 -2.42 -1.11
N VAL A 3 8.83 -1.19 -0.93
CA VAL A 3 7.82 -0.57 -1.80
C VAL A 3 8.33 -0.57 -3.24
N THR A 4 7.70 -1.35 -4.12
CA THR A 4 7.92 -1.31 -5.56
C THR A 4 7.08 -0.21 -6.20
N ASP A 5 7.39 0.21 -7.43
CA ASP A 5 6.54 1.17 -8.16
C ASP A 5 5.11 0.66 -8.35
N GLU A 6 4.93 -0.66 -8.45
CA GLU A 6 3.62 -1.28 -8.60
C GLU A 6 2.82 -1.25 -7.29
N VAL A 7 3.43 -1.65 -6.16
CA VAL A 7 2.84 -1.49 -4.82
C VAL A 7 2.47 -0.03 -4.55
N ARG A 8 3.34 0.91 -4.92
CA ARG A 8 3.08 2.35 -4.79
C ARG A 8 1.85 2.78 -5.57
N LYS A 9 1.73 2.40 -6.85
CA LYS A 9 0.56 2.73 -7.68
C LYS A 9 -0.73 2.20 -7.06
N GLN A 10 -0.70 0.97 -6.55
CA GLN A 10 -1.84 0.33 -5.90
C GLN A 10 -2.25 1.06 -4.61
N ILE A 11 -1.28 1.45 -3.77
CA ILE A 11 -1.55 2.27 -2.57
C ILE A 11 -2.17 3.62 -2.95
N LEU A 12 -1.63 4.28 -3.99
CA LEU A 12 -2.14 5.56 -4.46
C LEU A 12 -3.54 5.44 -5.07
N ALA A 13 -3.87 4.32 -5.71
CA ALA A 13 -5.22 4.06 -6.20
C ALA A 13 -6.24 3.97 -5.06
N ILE A 14 -5.93 3.23 -3.99
CA ILE A 14 -6.80 3.16 -2.79
C ILE A 14 -6.87 4.53 -2.09
N ARG A 15 -5.76 5.26 -2.02
CA ARG A 15 -5.77 6.62 -1.46
C ARG A 15 -6.67 7.56 -2.26
N ALA A 16 -6.61 7.48 -3.60
CA ALA A 16 -7.40 8.32 -4.48
C ALA A 16 -8.89 7.98 -4.45
N SER A 17 -9.26 6.73 -4.17
CA SER A 17 -10.66 6.34 -4.03
C SER A 17 -11.31 6.93 -2.76
N GLY A 18 -10.52 7.23 -1.73
CA GLY A 18 -11.00 7.86 -0.49
C GLY A 18 -11.92 6.97 0.35
N VAL A 19 -12.04 5.69 0.02
CA VAL A 19 -12.97 4.74 0.65
C VAL A 19 -12.56 4.30 2.05
N THR A 20 -11.27 4.43 2.38
CA THR A 20 -10.71 4.01 3.67
C THR A 20 -9.63 4.95 4.16
N ASN A 21 -9.43 4.99 5.48
CA ASN A 21 -8.24 5.56 6.06
C ASN A 21 -7.02 4.70 5.68
N MET A 22 -5.94 5.33 5.22
CA MET A 22 -4.71 4.65 4.82
C MET A 22 -3.92 4.05 6.00
N PHE A 23 -4.29 4.34 7.25
CA PHE A 23 -3.76 3.66 8.44
C PHE A 23 -4.64 2.49 8.91
N ASP A 24 -5.85 2.35 8.36
CA ASP A 24 -6.69 1.18 8.58
C ASP A 24 -6.19 0.03 7.68
N VAL A 25 -5.07 -0.58 8.07
CA VAL A 25 -4.41 -1.64 7.31
C VAL A 25 -5.37 -2.81 7.00
N PRO A 26 -6.20 -3.31 7.95
CA PRO A 26 -7.19 -4.34 7.63
C PRO A 26 -8.15 -3.92 6.50
N ARG A 27 -8.65 -2.69 6.52
CA ARG A 27 -9.53 -2.20 5.46
C ARG A 27 -8.78 -2.00 4.15
N VAL A 28 -7.56 -1.47 4.17
CA VAL A 28 -6.71 -1.36 2.97
C VAL A 28 -6.43 -2.75 2.36
N GLN A 29 -6.20 -3.78 3.19
CA GLN A 29 -6.06 -5.15 2.70
C GLN A 29 -7.33 -5.66 2.04
N TYR A 30 -8.50 -5.35 2.62
CA TYR A 30 -9.79 -5.69 2.01
C TYR A 30 -9.98 -4.99 0.66
N GLU A 31 -9.74 -3.69 0.56
CA GLU A 31 -9.82 -2.96 -0.71
C GLU A 31 -8.81 -3.49 -1.73
N ALA A 32 -7.58 -3.79 -1.30
CA ALA A 32 -6.57 -4.42 -2.16
C ALA A 32 -7.05 -5.77 -2.71
N TYR A 33 -7.71 -6.58 -1.90
CA TYR A 33 -8.32 -7.84 -2.34
C TYR A 33 -9.44 -7.62 -3.35
N VAL A 34 -10.37 -6.70 -3.08
CA VAL A 34 -11.48 -6.35 -3.97
C VAL A 34 -10.99 -5.82 -5.32
N HIS A 35 -9.91 -5.03 -5.32
CA HIS A 35 -9.31 -4.49 -6.54
C HIS A 35 -8.34 -5.45 -7.25
N GLY A 36 -8.06 -6.63 -6.69
CA GLY A 36 -7.10 -7.59 -7.28
C GLY A 36 -5.62 -7.16 -7.15
N PHE A 37 -5.29 -6.31 -6.18
CA PHE A 37 -3.93 -5.82 -5.91
C PHE A 37 -3.11 -6.86 -5.12
N HIS A 38 -2.71 -7.92 -5.82
CA HIS A 38 -2.01 -9.07 -5.22
C HIS A 38 -0.63 -8.69 -4.64
N GLU A 39 0.09 -7.77 -5.28
CA GLU A 39 1.38 -7.29 -4.77
C GLU A 39 1.23 -6.51 -3.46
N LEU A 40 0.24 -5.60 -3.39
CA LEU A 40 -0.06 -4.85 -2.19
C LEU A 40 -0.47 -5.78 -1.03
N LEU A 41 -1.29 -6.80 -1.30
CA LEU A 41 -1.66 -7.81 -0.30
C LEU A 41 -0.44 -8.54 0.29
N GLY A 42 0.45 -9.02 -0.57
CA GLY A 42 1.70 -9.68 -0.16
C GLY A 42 2.61 -8.73 0.61
N TYR A 43 2.70 -7.47 0.18
CA TYR A 43 3.50 -6.44 0.82
C TYR A 43 2.99 -6.08 2.23
N LEU A 44 1.67 -5.90 2.40
CA LEU A 44 1.05 -5.51 3.67
C LEU A 44 1.15 -6.60 4.75
N ASN A 45 1.25 -7.87 4.36
CA ASN A 45 1.43 -8.96 5.32
C ASN A 45 2.80 -8.92 6.01
N SER A 46 3.85 -8.53 5.29
CA SER A 46 5.23 -8.63 5.79
C SER A 46 5.86 -7.28 6.16
N ASN A 47 5.30 -6.14 5.74
CA ASN A 47 5.98 -4.83 5.81
C ASN A 47 5.08 -3.71 6.34
N LYS A 48 4.25 -3.97 7.35
CA LYS A 48 3.33 -2.97 7.95
C LYS A 48 4.05 -1.70 8.44
N ALA A 49 5.24 -1.84 9.01
CA ALA A 49 6.02 -0.69 9.48
C ALA A 49 6.53 0.19 8.32
N GLU A 50 7.05 -0.40 7.25
CA GLU A 50 7.45 0.35 6.04
C GLU A 50 6.25 1.00 5.37
N TYR A 51 5.10 0.32 5.34
CA TYR A 51 3.85 0.89 4.83
C TYR A 51 3.45 2.15 5.61
N SER A 52 3.38 2.09 6.94
CA SER A 52 3.04 3.26 7.76
C SER A 52 4.04 4.39 7.56
N ARG A 53 5.34 4.08 7.45
CA ARG A 53 6.37 5.07 7.14
C ARG A 53 6.11 5.72 5.78
N PHE A 54 5.83 4.94 4.74
CA PHE A 54 5.51 5.46 3.41
C PHE A 54 4.28 6.39 3.43
N ILE A 55 3.22 6.04 4.16
CA ILE A 55 2.03 6.90 4.28
C ILE A 55 2.37 8.23 4.97
N MET A 56 3.28 8.22 5.95
CA MET A 56 3.70 9.43 6.68
C MET A 56 4.71 10.29 5.91
N THR A 57 5.73 9.68 5.31
CA THR A 57 6.87 10.41 4.73
C THR A 57 6.79 10.54 3.21
N GLY A 58 6.01 9.68 2.54
CA GLY A 58 6.01 9.56 1.09
C GLY A 58 7.32 9.04 0.50
N GLU A 59 8.29 8.64 1.33
CA GLU A 59 9.58 8.11 0.90
C GLU A 59 9.41 6.68 0.40
N TYR A 60 9.80 6.43 -0.84
CA TYR A 60 9.93 5.09 -1.40
C TYR A 60 11.22 5.03 -2.20
N THR A 61 11.87 3.88 -2.20
CA THR A 61 13.06 3.66 -3.03
C THR A 61 12.59 3.34 -4.45
N LYS A 62 12.76 4.28 -5.38
CA LYS A 62 12.71 3.95 -6.82
C LYS A 62 13.83 2.96 -7.11
N GLN A 63 13.50 1.83 -7.72
CA GLN A 63 14.52 1.05 -8.42
C GLN A 63 14.68 1.70 -9.79
N GLU A 64 15.79 2.42 -9.98
CA GLU A 64 16.24 2.90 -11.29
C GLU A 64 16.84 1.76 -12.12
#